data_AF-T1J4V4-F1
#
_entry.id   AF-T1J4V4-F1
#
_cell.length_a   1.000
_cell.length_b   1.000
_cell.length_c   1.000
_cell.angle_alpha   90.00
_cell.angle_beta   90.00
_cell.angle_gamma   90.00
#
_symmetry.space_group_name_H-M   'P 1'
#
loop_
_entity.id
_entity.type
_entity.pdbx_description
1 polymer ?
#
loop_
_entity_poly.entity_id
_entity_poly.type
_entity_poly.pdbx_seq_one_letter_code
_entity_poly.pdbx_strand_id
1 'polypeptide(L)'
;MGNSSMILCHQGPTITGDAVRARAAGDIVKSYKSTAPVMVCGGPGASCMVPDLIMGASYVNYVPNLKCSLEGGVKVWWFPADFCQSRLGDRLIGGTGSNACTIITLLMAHKIHSLGIQIWGHEDQPLNRQLMSAFAESIIDGNDIHERLMASGPMRNPNLTLPEAMEACRGRFVNLVEWDSTVYHSKMRTTLFDNLHRGIMRWELQGMPPTPGCDLYIVLIADQRSVLLVFQRALNRVTLIDSHSHLQHGAVVAQAGVSQLKELCLWYDDMCWRFYESRPCCYELSYLYFQSPAFPSFNVRRLHYRGANSRW
;
A
#
# COMPACT_ATOMS: atom_id res chain seq x y z
N MET A 1 -17.17 -79.28 -2.19
CA MET A 1 -17.03 -78.08 -1.31
C MET A 1 -16.44 -76.97 -2.15
N GLY A 2 -17.09 -75.80 -2.19
CA GLY A 2 -16.50 -74.51 -2.58
C GLY A 2 -16.42 -74.20 -4.08
N ASN A 3 -17.53 -73.70 -4.64
CA ASN A 3 -17.63 -73.18 -6.01
C ASN A 3 -16.99 -71.80 -6.18
N SER A 4 -16.23 -71.64 -7.26
CA SER A 4 -15.78 -70.36 -7.83
C SER A 4 -16.94 -69.62 -8.51
N SER A 5 -17.03 -68.31 -8.31
CA SER A 5 -17.84 -67.41 -9.15
C SER A 5 -17.09 -66.09 -9.36
N MET A 6 -16.60 -65.80 -10.57
CA MET A 6 -17.28 -65.26 -11.76
C MET A 6 -17.41 -63.74 -11.72
N ILE A 7 -16.55 -63.10 -12.51
CA ILE A 7 -16.57 -61.70 -12.93
C ILE A 7 -17.58 -61.59 -14.09
N LEU A 8 -18.50 -60.61 -14.02
CA LEU A 8 -19.38 -60.24 -15.12
C LEU A 8 -19.51 -58.71 -15.19
N CYS A 9 -19.09 -58.16 -16.33
CA CYS A 9 -19.42 -56.83 -16.83
C CYS A 9 -20.87 -56.79 -17.37
N HIS A 10 -21.54 -55.64 -17.27
CA HIS A 10 -22.40 -55.03 -18.33
C HIS A 10 -22.84 -53.63 -17.84
N GLN A 11 -22.33 -52.56 -18.45
CA GLN A 11 -22.92 -51.69 -19.51
C GLN A 11 -23.72 -50.48 -18.97
N GLY A 12 -23.33 -49.28 -19.45
CA GLY A 12 -23.86 -47.95 -19.05
C GLY A 12 -25.28 -47.64 -19.52
N PRO A 13 -25.76 -46.39 -19.38
CA PRO A 13 -25.47 -45.43 -20.45
C PRO A 13 -25.41 -43.93 -20.06
N THR A 14 -24.85 -43.16 -21.01
CA THR A 14 -25.13 -41.75 -21.40
C THR A 14 -24.88 -40.56 -20.48
N ILE A 15 -24.12 -39.62 -21.04
CA ILE A 15 -23.89 -38.23 -20.65
C ILE A 15 -25.15 -37.38 -20.91
N THR A 16 -25.55 -36.54 -19.96
CA THR A 16 -26.20 -35.24 -20.22
C THR A 16 -25.88 -34.24 -19.11
N GLY A 17 -25.34 -33.08 -19.49
CA GLY A 17 -25.58 -31.80 -18.82
C GLY A 17 -24.75 -31.48 -17.56
N ASP A 18 -23.93 -30.43 -17.67
CA ASP A 18 -23.60 -29.48 -16.61
C ASP A 18 -22.76 -29.93 -15.40
N ALA A 19 -21.42 -29.84 -15.54
CA ALA A 19 -20.51 -29.40 -14.46
C ALA A 19 -19.06 -29.28 -14.97
N VAL A 20 -18.79 -28.32 -15.87
CA VAL A 20 -17.42 -27.84 -16.10
C VAL A 20 -17.28 -26.48 -15.43
N ARG A 21 -16.90 -26.46 -14.16
CA ARG A 21 -16.23 -25.33 -13.48
C ARG A 21 -15.82 -25.75 -12.06
N ALA A 22 -14.67 -25.22 -11.65
CA ALA A 22 -14.03 -25.35 -10.34
C ALA A 22 -13.13 -26.58 -10.11
N ARG A 23 -11.87 -26.47 -10.53
CA ARG A 23 -10.70 -26.97 -9.79
C ARG A 23 -9.41 -26.36 -10.36
N ALA A 24 -9.12 -25.14 -9.91
CA ALA A 24 -7.79 -24.51 -10.07
C ALA A 24 -7.57 -23.44 -8.99
N ALA A 25 -7.98 -23.72 -7.75
CA ALA A 25 -7.83 -22.81 -6.60
C ALA A 25 -7.22 -23.51 -5.37
N GLY A 26 -6.43 -24.59 -5.59
CA GLY A 26 -6.00 -25.50 -4.52
C GLY A 26 -4.54 -25.41 -4.07
N ASP A 27 -3.64 -24.81 -4.85
CA ASP A 27 -2.20 -25.11 -4.69
C ASP A 27 -1.30 -23.96 -4.22
N ILE A 28 -1.85 -22.85 -3.69
CA ILE A 28 -1.03 -21.68 -3.25
C ILE A 28 -1.20 -21.35 -1.77
N VAL A 29 -1.51 -22.33 -0.91
CA VAL A 29 -1.63 -22.09 0.55
C VAL A 29 -0.91 -23.17 1.35
N LYS A 30 0.41 -23.31 1.19
CA LYS A 30 1.26 -24.01 2.17
C LYS A 30 2.67 -23.43 2.20
N SER A 31 2.89 -22.41 3.02
CA SER A 31 4.15 -22.13 3.75
C SER A 31 4.15 -20.69 4.31
N TYR A 32 3.31 -20.44 5.32
CA TYR A 32 3.44 -19.25 6.16
C TYR A 32 3.45 -19.71 7.62
N LYS A 33 4.64 -20.11 8.08
CA LYS A 33 4.92 -20.27 9.51
C LYS A 33 6.09 -19.36 9.83
N SER A 34 5.80 -18.30 10.58
CA SER A 34 6.79 -17.58 11.37
C SER A 34 7.53 -18.61 12.24
N THR A 35 8.81 -18.86 11.93
CA THR A 35 9.67 -19.59 12.84
C THR A 35 10.05 -18.66 13.98
N ALA A 36 9.61 -19.00 15.20
CA ALA A 36 10.05 -18.31 16.43
C ALA A 36 11.58 -18.28 16.50
N PRO A 37 12.20 -17.21 17.07
CA PRO A 37 13.64 -17.15 17.19
C PRO A 37 14.13 -18.25 18.15
N VAL A 38 15.06 -19.07 17.66
CA VAL A 38 15.82 -20.01 18.49
C VAL A 38 16.75 -19.20 19.38
N MET A 39 16.57 -19.32 20.70
CA MET A 39 17.44 -18.69 21.69
C MET A 39 18.81 -19.38 21.64
N VAL A 40 19.83 -18.71 21.10
CA VAL A 40 21.22 -19.19 21.16
C VAL A 40 21.84 -18.58 22.42
N CYS A 41 22.00 -19.39 23.46
CA CYS A 41 22.72 -19.02 24.67
C CYS A 41 24.23 -18.92 24.36
N GLY A 42 24.75 -17.71 24.17
CA GLY A 42 26.19 -17.44 24.04
C GLY A 42 26.79 -16.98 25.37
N GLY A 43 27.90 -17.59 25.79
CA GLY A 43 28.61 -17.32 27.05
C GLY A 43 29.23 -15.91 27.16
N PRO A 44 29.88 -15.62 28.32
CA PRO A 44 30.28 -14.26 28.69
C PRO A 44 31.47 -13.78 27.85
N GLY A 45 31.25 -12.80 26.98
CA GLY A 45 32.34 -12.12 26.24
C GLY A 45 32.02 -11.59 24.84
N ALA A 46 30.82 -11.80 24.29
CA ALA A 46 30.47 -11.31 22.96
C ALA A 46 29.86 -9.89 23.02
N SER A 47 30.57 -8.94 22.40
CA SER A 47 30.12 -7.58 22.09
C SER A 47 28.77 -7.59 21.36
N CYS A 48 27.87 -6.68 21.75
CA CYS A 48 26.54 -6.56 21.16
C CYS A 48 26.62 -6.04 19.72
N MET A 49 26.69 -6.94 18.76
CA MET A 49 26.26 -6.63 17.40
C MET A 49 24.74 -6.76 17.34
N VAL A 50 24.09 -5.64 17.03
CA VAL A 50 22.66 -5.58 16.71
C VAL A 50 22.43 -6.51 15.52
N PRO A 51 21.56 -7.52 15.61
CA PRO A 51 21.29 -8.37 14.45
C PRO A 51 20.56 -7.54 13.39
N ASP A 52 21.16 -7.43 12.22
CA ASP A 52 20.49 -6.98 11.00
C ASP A 52 19.21 -7.79 10.82
N LEU A 53 18.07 -7.15 11.05
CA LEU A 53 16.75 -7.74 10.85
C LEU A 53 16.45 -7.77 9.35
N ILE A 54 17.15 -8.63 8.60
CA ILE A 54 16.73 -9.07 7.27
C ILE A 54 15.57 -10.05 7.50
N MET A 55 14.36 -9.53 7.72
CA MET A 55 13.12 -10.30 7.53
C MET A 55 12.84 -10.37 6.03
N GLY A 56 13.68 -11.14 5.32
CA GLY A 56 13.49 -11.47 3.91
C GLY A 56 13.11 -12.93 3.78
N ALA A 57 11.84 -13.21 3.50
CA ALA A 57 11.35 -14.33 2.69
C ALA A 57 9.83 -14.50 2.88
N SER A 58 9.02 -13.94 1.97
CA SER A 58 7.71 -14.55 1.65
C SER A 58 6.99 -14.02 0.42
N TYR A 59 7.27 -12.82 -0.10
CA TYR A 59 6.58 -12.28 -1.30
C TYR A 59 7.44 -12.06 -2.54
N VAL A 60 8.68 -12.56 -2.54
CA VAL A 60 9.67 -12.35 -3.62
C VAL A 60 9.22 -12.93 -4.97
N ASN A 61 8.19 -13.79 -5.00
CA ASN A 61 7.68 -14.42 -6.23
C ASN A 61 6.18 -14.22 -6.49
N TYR A 62 5.47 -13.38 -5.72
CA TYR A 62 4.03 -13.19 -5.92
C TYR A 62 3.77 -12.20 -7.06
N VAL A 63 3.12 -12.69 -8.13
CA VAL A 63 2.64 -11.88 -9.25
C VAL A 63 1.13 -11.99 -9.30
N PRO A 64 0.38 -11.04 -8.72
CA PRO A 64 -1.07 -11.04 -8.80
C PRO A 64 -1.52 -10.96 -10.25
N ASN A 65 -2.64 -11.61 -10.55
CA ASN A 65 -3.32 -11.43 -11.84
C ASN A 65 -4.02 -10.06 -11.84
N LEU A 66 -3.32 -9.04 -12.35
CA LEU A 66 -3.82 -7.67 -12.40
C LEU A 66 -4.83 -7.50 -13.54
N LYS A 67 -5.96 -6.85 -13.25
CA LYS A 67 -6.84 -6.34 -14.29
C LYS A 67 -6.43 -4.90 -14.61
N CYS A 68 -5.95 -4.67 -15.82
CA CYS A 68 -5.57 -3.35 -16.32
C CYS A 68 -6.75 -2.68 -17.05
N SER A 69 -6.95 -1.38 -16.82
CA SER A 69 -7.89 -0.53 -17.56
C SER A 69 -7.33 0.87 -17.80
N LEU A 70 -7.79 1.52 -18.86
CA LEU A 70 -7.58 2.95 -19.10
C LEU A 70 -8.91 3.68 -18.88
N GLU A 71 -8.97 4.51 -17.84
CA GLU A 71 -10.19 5.18 -17.37
C GLU A 71 -9.98 6.69 -17.40
N GLY A 72 -10.55 7.39 -18.38
CA GLY A 72 -10.45 8.86 -18.46
C GLY A 72 -9.01 9.38 -18.59
N GLY A 73 -8.12 8.63 -19.22
CA GLY A 73 -6.69 8.98 -19.33
C GLY A 73 -5.82 8.53 -18.15
N VAL A 74 -6.41 7.87 -17.16
CA VAL A 74 -5.73 7.26 -16.01
C VAL A 74 -5.54 5.77 -16.26
N LYS A 75 -4.32 5.27 -16.14
CA LYS A 75 -4.04 3.84 -16.18
C LYS A 75 -4.29 3.25 -14.81
N VAL A 76 -5.05 2.16 -14.74
CA VAL A 76 -5.48 1.56 -13.48
C VAL A 76 -5.15 0.07 -13.48
N TRP A 77 -4.52 -0.40 -12.41
CA TRP A 77 -4.24 -1.80 -12.15
C TRP A 77 -5.00 -2.24 -10.91
N TRP A 78 -6.04 -3.03 -11.13
CA TRP A 78 -6.85 -3.62 -10.09
C TRP A 78 -6.25 -4.96 -9.65
N PHE A 79 -6.00 -5.09 -8.36
CA PHE A 79 -5.50 -6.34 -7.79
C PHE A 79 -6.65 -7.33 -7.53
N PRO A 80 -6.35 -8.65 -7.45
CA PRO A 80 -7.29 -9.67 -7.01
C PRO A 80 -7.97 -9.30 -5.67
N ALA A 81 -9.20 -9.76 -5.47
CA ALA A 81 -10.02 -9.38 -4.30
C ALA A 81 -9.32 -9.63 -2.95
N ASP A 82 -8.58 -10.72 -2.84
CA ASP A 82 -7.81 -11.13 -1.65
C ASP A 82 -6.56 -10.27 -1.40
N PHE A 83 -6.05 -9.57 -2.42
CA PHE A 83 -4.93 -8.66 -2.29
C PHE A 83 -5.40 -7.27 -1.82
N CYS A 84 -5.72 -7.12 -0.54
CA CYS A 84 -6.01 -5.82 0.08
C CYS A 84 -5.74 -5.87 1.58
N GLN A 85 -5.68 -4.71 2.25
CA GLN A 85 -5.28 -4.63 3.67
C GLN A 85 -6.15 -5.44 4.63
N SER A 86 -7.41 -5.68 4.29
CA SER A 86 -8.33 -6.48 5.12
C SER A 86 -8.26 -7.98 4.86
N ARG A 87 -7.64 -8.43 3.76
CA ARG A 87 -7.71 -9.82 3.30
C ARG A 87 -6.35 -10.48 3.02
N LEU A 88 -5.32 -9.71 2.72
CA LEU A 88 -4.01 -10.27 2.38
C LEU A 88 -3.33 -10.90 3.61
N GLY A 89 -2.67 -12.04 3.42
CA GLY A 89 -2.02 -12.82 4.47
C GLY A 89 -3.00 -13.72 5.23
N ASP A 90 -2.74 -13.95 6.52
CA ASP A 90 -3.58 -14.82 7.37
C ASP A 90 -4.95 -14.19 7.74
N ARG A 91 -5.24 -12.98 7.23
CA ARG A 91 -6.46 -12.22 7.54
C ARG A 91 -7.73 -12.77 6.89
N LEU A 92 -7.62 -13.63 5.86
CA LEU A 92 -8.79 -14.28 5.23
C LEU A 92 -9.66 -15.05 6.24
N ILE A 93 -9.08 -15.50 7.36
CA ILE A 93 -9.74 -16.35 8.35
C ILE A 93 -10.49 -15.51 9.41
N GLY A 94 -10.18 -14.22 9.56
CA GLY A 94 -10.65 -13.38 10.66
C GLY A 94 -11.84 -12.46 10.36
N GLY A 95 -12.12 -12.14 9.09
CA GLY A 95 -13.26 -11.28 8.69
C GLY A 95 -13.25 -9.84 9.23
N THR A 96 -12.25 -9.45 10.03
CA THR A 96 -12.15 -8.12 10.63
C THR A 96 -11.52 -7.14 9.65
N GLY A 97 -12.11 -5.95 9.53
CA GLY A 97 -11.52 -4.83 8.80
C GLY A 97 -10.09 -4.49 9.26
N SER A 98 -9.42 -3.62 8.52
CA SER A 98 -8.08 -3.12 8.87
C SER A 98 -8.09 -1.60 8.84
N ASN A 99 -7.51 -0.98 9.87
CA ASN A 99 -7.33 0.47 10.01
C ASN A 99 -5.84 0.88 9.88
N ALA A 100 -5.02 0.02 9.28
CA ALA A 100 -3.58 0.21 9.17
C ALA A 100 -3.14 1.09 7.98
N CYS A 101 -4.08 1.64 7.19
CA CYS A 101 -3.78 2.29 5.90
C CYS A 101 -2.71 3.38 6.00
N THR A 102 -2.72 4.23 7.03
CA THR A 102 -1.68 5.28 7.21
C THR A 102 -0.28 4.70 7.47
N ILE A 103 -0.16 3.56 8.15
CA ILE A 103 1.13 2.87 8.31
C ILE A 103 1.54 2.26 6.97
N ILE A 104 0.59 1.62 6.26
CA ILE A 104 0.85 0.98 4.96
C ILE A 104 1.38 2.01 3.95
N THR A 105 0.80 3.22 3.89
CA THR A 105 1.28 4.28 2.98
C THR A 105 2.71 4.71 3.31
N LEU A 106 3.06 4.84 4.59
CA LEU A 106 4.42 5.19 5.03
C LEU A 106 5.45 4.10 4.70
N LEU A 107 5.12 2.84 4.97
CA LEU A 107 5.96 1.69 4.62
C LEU A 107 6.16 1.59 3.10
N MET A 108 5.09 1.84 2.34
CA MET A 108 5.15 1.82 0.89
C MET A 108 6.07 2.93 0.35
N ALA A 109 5.93 4.16 0.86
CA ALA A 109 6.83 5.27 0.52
C ALA A 109 8.30 4.92 0.83
N HIS A 110 8.57 4.33 2.00
CA HIS A 110 9.90 3.89 2.39
C HIS A 110 10.47 2.80 1.47
N LYS A 111 9.70 1.77 1.14
CA LYS A 111 10.17 0.70 0.24
C LYS A 111 10.42 1.22 -1.17
N ILE A 112 9.55 2.10 -1.70
CA ILE A 112 9.77 2.75 -2.99
C ILE A 112 11.09 3.53 -2.97
N HIS A 113 11.31 4.35 -1.94
CA HIS A 113 12.52 5.16 -1.82
C HIS A 113 13.78 4.30 -1.68
N SER A 114 13.82 3.41 -0.69
CA SER A 114 15.01 2.63 -0.31
C SER A 114 15.43 1.64 -1.39
N LEU A 115 14.48 1.09 -2.15
CA LEU A 115 14.75 0.18 -3.26
C LEU A 115 14.90 0.91 -4.61
N GLY A 116 14.74 2.23 -4.64
CA GLY A 116 14.82 3.02 -5.88
C GLY A 116 13.79 2.61 -6.92
N ILE A 117 12.57 2.25 -6.49
CA ILE A 117 11.54 1.72 -7.39
C ILE A 117 11.02 2.84 -8.30
N GLN A 118 11.34 2.74 -9.57
CA GLN A 118 10.65 3.48 -10.62
C GLN A 118 9.30 2.81 -10.91
N ILE A 119 8.22 3.58 -10.79
CA ILE A 119 6.86 3.12 -11.01
C ILE A 119 6.46 3.47 -12.43
N TRP A 120 6.47 2.46 -13.28
CA TRP A 120 6.11 2.58 -14.68
C TRP A 120 5.18 1.43 -15.02
N GLY A 121 4.12 1.75 -15.75
CA GLY A 121 3.22 0.77 -16.33
C GLY A 121 2.92 1.17 -17.77
N HIS A 122 3.38 0.34 -18.72
CA HIS A 122 2.97 0.44 -20.11
C HIS A 122 1.69 -0.37 -20.32
N GLU A 123 0.96 -0.08 -21.41
CA GLU A 123 -0.22 -0.87 -21.76
C GLU A 123 0.13 -2.37 -21.90
N ASP A 124 1.37 -2.66 -22.28
CA ASP A 124 1.90 -4.02 -22.49
C ASP A 124 2.82 -4.54 -21.36
N GLN A 125 3.09 -3.74 -20.31
CA GLN A 125 3.95 -4.17 -19.20
C GLN A 125 3.26 -3.99 -17.85
N PRO A 126 3.13 -5.07 -17.05
CA PRO A 126 2.53 -5.01 -15.73
C PRO A 126 3.38 -4.13 -14.79
N LEU A 127 2.77 -3.70 -13.68
CA LEU A 127 3.50 -3.03 -12.60
C LEU A 127 4.77 -3.81 -12.24
N ASN A 128 5.84 -3.07 -11.94
CA ASN A 128 7.13 -3.67 -11.54
C ASN A 128 6.91 -4.70 -10.40
N ARG A 129 7.47 -5.90 -10.53
CA ARG A 129 7.41 -6.94 -9.49
C ARG A 129 7.91 -6.44 -8.14
N GLN A 130 8.96 -5.62 -8.11
CA GLN A 130 9.46 -5.00 -6.89
C GLN A 130 8.40 -4.12 -6.23
N LEU A 131 7.61 -3.39 -7.01
CA LEU A 131 6.48 -2.60 -6.49
C LEU A 131 5.42 -3.51 -5.87
N MET A 132 5.06 -4.60 -6.55
CA MET A 132 4.05 -5.54 -6.07
C MET A 132 4.48 -6.24 -4.77
N SER A 133 5.73 -6.70 -4.69
CA SER A 133 6.30 -7.27 -3.47
C SER A 133 6.36 -6.22 -2.35
N ALA A 134 6.82 -5.00 -2.64
CA ALA A 134 6.84 -3.91 -1.67
C ALA A 134 5.43 -3.59 -1.16
N PHE A 135 4.42 -3.64 -2.02
CA PHE A 135 3.04 -3.36 -1.64
C PHE A 135 2.46 -4.47 -0.74
N ALA A 136 2.69 -5.73 -1.09
CA ALA A 136 2.28 -6.88 -0.29
C ALA A 136 2.91 -6.85 1.11
N GLU A 137 4.23 -6.64 1.17
CA GLU A 137 4.97 -6.54 2.43
C GLU A 137 4.49 -5.34 3.25
N SER A 138 4.25 -4.19 2.63
CA SER A 138 3.75 -3.00 3.35
C SER A 138 2.37 -3.25 3.95
N ILE A 139 1.50 -3.99 3.26
CA ILE A 139 0.18 -4.38 3.78
C ILE A 139 0.33 -5.29 5.01
N ILE A 140 1.20 -6.29 4.94
CA ILE A 140 1.39 -7.26 6.02
C ILE A 140 2.06 -6.60 7.22
N ASP A 141 3.23 -5.99 7.00
CA ASP A 141 3.99 -5.28 8.02
C ASP A 141 3.14 -4.19 8.67
N GLY A 142 2.36 -3.45 7.87
CA GLY A 142 1.52 -2.36 8.36
C GLY A 142 0.41 -2.84 9.28
N ASN A 143 -0.26 -3.94 8.93
CA ASN A 143 -1.24 -4.58 9.80
C ASN A 143 -0.59 -5.09 11.09
N ASP A 144 0.57 -5.77 11.01
CA ASP A 144 1.27 -6.30 12.18
C ASP A 144 1.73 -5.18 13.15
N ILE A 145 2.14 -4.03 12.63
CA ILE A 145 2.49 -2.87 13.45
C ILE A 145 1.23 -2.30 14.10
N HIS A 146 0.15 -2.13 13.34
CA HIS A 146 -1.10 -1.59 13.85
C HIS A 146 -1.70 -2.47 14.96
N GLU A 147 -1.73 -3.78 14.77
CA GLU A 147 -2.26 -4.73 15.77
C GLU A 147 -1.45 -4.71 17.06
N ARG A 148 -0.11 -4.69 16.96
CA ARG A 148 0.77 -4.54 18.13
C ARG A 148 0.52 -3.23 18.86
N LEU A 149 0.30 -2.15 18.12
CA LEU A 149 -0.03 -0.85 18.69
C LEU A 149 -1.40 -0.89 19.42
N MET A 150 -2.42 -1.48 18.81
CA MET A 150 -3.75 -1.63 19.44
C MET A 150 -3.69 -2.52 20.69
N ALA A 151 -2.82 -3.53 20.72
CA ALA A 151 -2.65 -4.40 21.86
C ALA A 151 -1.90 -3.73 23.04
N SER A 152 -1.11 -2.68 22.77
CA SER A 152 -0.25 -2.02 23.76
C SER A 152 -0.97 -1.07 24.72
N GLY A 153 -2.26 -0.80 24.49
CA GLY A 153 -3.08 0.00 25.41
C GLY A 153 -4.36 0.54 24.73
N PRO A 154 -5.28 1.15 25.51
CA PRO A 154 -6.51 1.71 24.97
C PRO A 154 -6.20 2.95 24.13
N MET A 155 -6.00 2.76 22.83
CA MET A 155 -6.02 3.88 21.90
C MET A 155 -7.45 4.41 21.74
N ARG A 156 -7.58 5.74 21.63
CA ARG A 156 -8.89 6.38 21.48
C ARG A 156 -9.48 6.27 20.07
N ASN A 157 -8.66 6.07 19.05
CA ASN A 157 -9.08 5.99 17.65
C ASN A 157 -8.27 4.91 16.93
N PRO A 158 -8.90 3.91 16.28
CA PRO A 158 -8.17 2.92 15.50
C PRO A 158 -7.54 3.49 14.23
N ASN A 159 -8.02 4.63 13.71
CA ASN A 159 -7.44 5.30 12.56
C ASN A 159 -6.34 6.26 13.02
N LEU A 160 -5.12 5.97 12.60
CA LEU A 160 -3.95 6.78 12.95
C LEU A 160 -3.88 8.04 12.09
N THR A 161 -3.64 9.16 12.75
CA THR A 161 -3.10 10.36 12.10
C THR A 161 -1.70 10.08 11.55
N LEU A 162 -1.23 10.90 10.61
CA LEU A 162 0.12 10.73 10.05
C LEU A 162 1.23 10.78 11.14
N PRO A 163 1.22 11.72 12.11
CA PRO A 163 2.22 11.74 13.18
C PRO A 163 2.19 10.49 14.06
N GLU A 164 1.01 9.97 14.39
CA GLU A 164 0.88 8.72 15.17
C GLU A 164 1.43 7.52 14.40
N ALA A 165 1.18 7.46 13.08
CA ALA A 165 1.71 6.40 12.22
C ALA A 165 3.24 6.51 12.06
N MET A 166 3.79 7.72 11.96
CA MET A 166 5.24 7.96 11.93
C MET A 166 5.90 7.51 13.23
N GLU A 167 5.31 7.81 14.39
CA GLU A 167 5.81 7.35 15.69
C GLU A 167 5.70 5.82 15.83
N ALA A 168 4.60 5.21 15.36
CA ALA A 168 4.45 3.75 15.35
C ALA A 168 5.51 3.04 14.49
N CYS A 169 6.06 3.74 13.49
CA CYS A 169 7.11 3.25 12.61
C CYS A 169 8.52 3.77 12.99
N ARG A 170 8.67 4.39 14.16
CA ARG A 170 9.93 4.99 14.57
C ARG A 170 11.08 3.99 14.50
N GLY A 171 12.21 4.43 13.93
CA GLY A 171 13.39 3.59 13.72
C GLY A 171 13.34 2.71 12.47
N ARG A 172 12.20 2.61 11.76
CA ARG A 172 12.14 1.95 10.44
C ARG A 172 12.49 2.88 9.29
N PHE A 173 12.27 4.17 9.46
CA PHE A 173 12.53 5.16 8.42
C PHE A 173 13.80 5.92 8.73
N VAL A 174 14.77 5.87 7.82
CA VAL A 174 15.94 6.73 7.86
C VAL A 174 15.61 7.99 7.06
N ASN A 175 15.70 9.16 7.70
CA ASN A 175 15.58 10.48 7.07
C ASN A 175 14.23 10.79 6.39
N LEU A 176 13.13 10.16 6.79
CA LEU A 176 11.80 10.59 6.35
C LEU A 176 11.42 11.92 7.01
N VAL A 177 11.05 12.90 6.20
CA VAL A 177 10.69 14.25 6.64
C VAL A 177 9.31 14.61 6.10
N GLU A 178 8.42 15.08 6.97
CA GLU A 178 7.20 15.77 6.59
C GLU A 178 7.53 17.25 6.33
N TRP A 179 7.41 17.66 5.07
CA TRP A 179 7.73 19.00 4.62
C TRP A 179 6.59 19.98 4.87
N ASP A 180 5.37 19.56 4.54
CA ASP A 180 4.17 20.38 4.65
C ASP A 180 2.97 19.46 4.90
N SER A 181 1.99 19.95 5.65
CA SER A 181 0.75 19.24 5.92
C SER A 181 -0.38 20.25 6.02
N THR A 182 -1.48 20.00 5.33
CA THR A 182 -2.65 20.88 5.35
C THR A 182 -3.94 20.09 5.29
N VAL A 183 -4.85 20.43 6.22
CA VAL A 183 -6.25 19.98 6.25
C VAL A 183 -7.10 20.98 5.47
N TYR A 184 -7.85 20.46 4.50
CA TYR A 184 -8.77 21.23 3.66
C TYR A 184 -10.21 20.90 4.01
N HIS A 185 -10.93 21.87 4.55
CA HIS A 185 -12.39 21.79 4.77
C HIS A 185 -13.14 22.20 3.49
N SER A 186 -12.96 21.42 2.40
CA SER A 186 -13.59 21.68 1.11
C SER A 186 -13.86 20.38 0.34
N LYS A 187 -14.79 20.44 -0.63
CA LYS A 187 -15.15 19.29 -1.47
C LYS A 187 -13.95 18.80 -2.29
N MET A 188 -13.50 17.58 -2.04
CA MET A 188 -12.35 16.96 -2.68
C MET A 188 -12.48 16.97 -4.21
N ARG A 189 -13.65 16.58 -4.74
CA ARG A 189 -13.99 16.64 -6.17
C ARG A 189 -13.57 17.93 -6.87
N THR A 190 -13.76 19.07 -6.21
CA THR A 190 -13.56 20.40 -6.81
C THR A 190 -12.20 21.02 -6.48
N THR A 191 -11.53 20.59 -5.41
CA THR A 191 -10.33 21.29 -4.89
C THR A 191 -9.07 20.43 -4.86
N LEU A 192 -9.17 19.10 -4.97
CA LEU A 192 -8.03 18.19 -4.83
C LEU A 192 -6.93 18.48 -5.87
N PHE A 193 -7.32 18.68 -7.14
CA PHE A 193 -6.38 19.01 -8.21
C PHE A 193 -5.60 20.30 -7.91
N ASP A 194 -6.29 21.40 -7.60
CA ASP A 194 -5.64 22.69 -7.37
C ASP A 194 -4.68 22.66 -6.18
N ASN A 195 -5.04 21.92 -5.12
CA ASN A 195 -4.22 21.79 -3.93
C ASN A 195 -2.99 20.89 -4.16
N LEU A 196 -3.17 19.72 -4.79
CA LEU A 196 -2.05 18.86 -5.18
C LEU A 196 -1.10 19.58 -6.15
N HIS A 197 -1.64 20.20 -7.20
CA HIS A 197 -0.86 20.93 -8.19
C HIS A 197 -0.06 22.06 -7.54
N ARG A 198 -0.66 22.82 -6.63
CA ARG A 198 0.06 23.87 -5.87
C ARG A 198 1.21 23.30 -5.03
N GLY A 199 0.98 22.19 -4.33
CA GLY A 199 2.02 21.53 -3.54
C GLY A 199 3.19 21.03 -4.39
N ILE A 200 2.89 20.35 -5.51
CA ILE A 200 3.90 19.87 -6.47
C ILE A 200 4.66 21.04 -7.10
N MET A 201 3.98 22.13 -7.48
CA MET A 201 4.65 23.31 -8.02
C MET A 201 5.55 23.99 -6.99
N ARG A 202 5.14 24.08 -5.71
CA ARG A 202 6.00 24.59 -4.64
C ARG A 202 7.24 23.73 -4.48
N TRP A 203 7.09 22.41 -4.52
CA TRP A 203 8.18 21.45 -4.45
C TRP A 203 9.20 21.67 -5.58
N GLU A 204 8.72 21.82 -6.80
CA GLU A 204 9.55 22.07 -7.99
C GLU A 204 10.23 23.44 -7.99
N LEU A 205 9.50 24.50 -7.64
CA LEU A 205 9.95 25.90 -7.81
C LEU A 205 10.79 26.44 -6.66
N GLN A 206 10.60 25.95 -5.44
CA GLN A 206 11.32 26.47 -4.27
C GLN A 206 12.72 25.85 -4.09
N GLY A 207 13.22 25.11 -5.08
CA GLY A 207 14.48 24.38 -4.98
C GLY A 207 14.43 23.28 -3.91
N MET A 208 13.23 22.74 -3.65
CA MET A 208 12.97 21.83 -2.53
C MET A 208 13.20 20.34 -2.78
N PRO A 209 13.63 19.80 -3.94
CA PRO A 209 14.15 18.44 -3.89
C PRO A 209 15.54 18.50 -3.21
N PRO A 210 15.72 17.90 -2.02
CA PRO A 210 17.03 17.92 -1.33
C PRO A 210 18.12 17.25 -2.18
N THR A 211 17.71 16.41 -3.13
CA THR A 211 18.55 15.82 -4.16
C THR A 211 17.88 16.00 -5.53
N PRO A 212 18.62 16.40 -6.58
CA PRO A 212 18.07 16.42 -7.93
C PRO A 212 17.42 15.08 -8.29
N GLY A 213 16.16 15.12 -8.71
CA GLY A 213 15.41 13.92 -9.08
C GLY A 213 14.79 13.13 -7.93
N CYS A 214 14.79 13.65 -6.69
CA CYS A 214 14.10 13.00 -5.58
C CYS A 214 12.58 12.98 -5.78
N ASP A 215 11.99 11.84 -5.44
CA ASP A 215 10.54 11.63 -5.47
C ASP A 215 9.87 12.39 -4.32
N LEU A 216 8.64 12.87 -4.59
CA LEU A 216 7.76 13.46 -3.60
C LEU A 216 6.65 12.46 -3.27
N TYR A 217 6.50 12.15 -1.99
CA TYR A 217 5.46 11.26 -1.49
C TYR A 217 4.37 12.10 -0.83
N ILE A 218 3.12 11.81 -1.10
CA ILE A 218 1.99 12.60 -0.58
C ILE A 218 1.00 11.62 0.02
N VAL A 219 0.76 11.72 1.32
CA VAL A 219 -0.32 10.98 1.97
C VAL A 219 -1.58 11.82 1.87
N LEU A 220 -2.59 11.28 1.20
CA LEU A 220 -3.94 11.84 1.14
C LEU A 220 -4.81 11.09 2.14
N ILE A 221 -5.36 11.80 3.12
CA ILE A 221 -6.27 11.25 4.12
C ILE A 221 -7.67 11.84 3.90
N ALA A 222 -8.67 10.99 3.69
CA ALA A 222 -10.06 11.40 3.52
C ALA A 222 -11.00 10.27 4.00
N ASP A 223 -12.07 10.61 4.70
CA ASP A 223 -13.07 9.66 5.21
C ASP A 223 -12.46 8.39 5.87
N GLN A 224 -11.49 8.62 6.77
CA GLN A 224 -10.75 7.58 7.51
C GLN A 224 -9.87 6.65 6.65
N ARG A 225 -9.63 7.02 5.39
CA ARG A 225 -8.79 6.26 4.45
C ARG A 225 -7.57 7.07 4.09
N SER A 226 -6.41 6.42 4.13
CA SER A 226 -5.14 6.97 3.69
C SER A 226 -4.71 6.29 2.40
N VAL A 227 -4.37 7.08 1.39
CA VAL A 227 -3.76 6.61 0.14
C VAL A 227 -2.44 7.33 -0.10
N LEU A 228 -1.52 6.68 -0.82
CA LEU A 228 -0.23 7.25 -1.16
C LEU A 228 -0.26 7.76 -2.60
N LEU A 229 0.08 9.02 -2.82
CA LEU A 229 0.49 9.52 -4.13
C LEU A 229 2.01 9.64 -4.18
N VAL A 230 2.59 9.23 -5.30
CA VAL A 230 4.02 9.28 -5.57
C VAL A 230 4.25 10.08 -6.84
N PHE A 231 4.89 11.24 -6.71
CA PHE A 231 5.33 12.06 -7.81
C PHE A 231 6.80 11.74 -8.12
N GLN A 232 7.03 11.09 -9.26
CA GLN A 232 8.36 10.74 -9.73
C GLN A 232 8.77 11.69 -10.85
N ARG A 233 9.53 12.73 -10.48
CA ARG A 233 9.93 13.83 -11.38
C ARG A 233 10.61 13.31 -12.64
N ALA A 234 11.53 12.35 -12.48
CA ALA A 234 12.29 11.77 -13.59
C ALA A 234 11.41 11.07 -14.63
N LEU A 235 10.24 10.56 -14.21
CA LEU A 235 9.30 9.86 -15.09
C LEU A 235 8.16 10.76 -15.59
N ASN A 236 8.02 11.97 -15.03
CA ASN A 236 6.87 12.84 -15.24
C ASN A 236 5.53 12.11 -14.99
N ARG A 237 5.46 11.34 -13.88
CA ARG A 237 4.29 10.55 -13.48
C ARG A 237 3.85 10.87 -12.05
N VAL A 238 2.54 10.75 -11.84
CA VAL A 238 1.90 10.71 -10.52
C VAL A 238 1.21 9.36 -10.40
N THR A 239 1.54 8.61 -9.35
CA THR A 239 0.96 7.30 -9.08
C THR A 239 0.22 7.32 -7.75
N LEU A 240 -1.06 6.97 -7.75
CA LEU A 240 -1.87 6.72 -6.56
C LEU A 240 -1.84 5.23 -6.22
N ILE A 241 -1.65 4.90 -4.95
CA ILE A 241 -1.61 3.55 -4.40
C ILE A 241 -2.61 3.50 -3.24
N ASP A 242 -3.61 2.62 -3.37
CA ASP A 242 -4.68 2.43 -2.39
C ASP A 242 -4.77 0.95 -1.99
N SER A 243 -4.54 0.67 -0.70
CA SER A 243 -4.52 -0.67 -0.11
C SER A 243 -5.89 -1.24 0.25
N HIS A 244 -6.96 -0.45 0.14
CA HIS A 244 -8.30 -0.86 0.56
C HIS A 244 -8.92 -1.89 -0.40
N SER A 245 -10.02 -2.52 0.06
CA SER A 245 -10.85 -3.39 -0.76
C SER A 245 -11.79 -2.56 -1.63
N HIS A 246 -12.03 -2.98 -2.87
CA HIS A 246 -12.90 -2.31 -3.84
C HIS A 246 -13.94 -3.32 -4.39
N LEU A 247 -14.82 -3.77 -3.51
CA LEU A 247 -15.83 -4.82 -3.76
C LEU A 247 -15.19 -6.12 -4.30
N GLN A 248 -15.37 -6.39 -5.60
CA GLN A 248 -14.84 -7.53 -6.34
C GLN A 248 -13.33 -7.40 -6.66
N HIS A 249 -12.75 -6.24 -6.38
CA HIS A 249 -11.33 -5.95 -6.54
C HIS A 249 -10.67 -5.75 -5.17
N GLY A 250 -9.37 -6.05 -5.09
CA GLY A 250 -8.56 -5.77 -3.92
C GLY A 250 -8.07 -4.33 -3.94
N ALA A 251 -6.79 -4.15 -3.62
CA ALA A 251 -6.05 -2.90 -3.75
C ALA A 251 -6.04 -2.40 -5.20
N VAL A 252 -5.71 -1.12 -5.37
CA VAL A 252 -5.60 -0.50 -6.69
C VAL A 252 -4.37 0.39 -6.75
N VAL A 253 -3.74 0.39 -7.92
CA VAL A 253 -2.72 1.37 -8.30
C VAL A 253 -3.25 2.10 -9.53
N ALA A 254 -3.19 3.42 -9.52
CA ALA A 254 -3.59 4.26 -10.63
C ALA A 254 -2.47 5.25 -10.98
N GLN A 255 -2.22 5.47 -12.26
CA GLN A 255 -1.13 6.34 -12.71
C GLN A 255 -1.58 7.25 -13.85
N ALA A 256 -1.12 8.49 -13.81
CA ALA A 256 -1.30 9.46 -14.87
C ALA A 256 0.01 10.22 -15.14
N GLY A 257 0.11 10.88 -16.30
CA GLY A 257 1.11 11.92 -16.49
C GLY A 257 0.83 13.12 -15.58
N VAL A 258 1.85 13.92 -15.26
CA VAL A 258 1.67 15.14 -14.45
C VAL A 258 0.72 16.13 -15.12
N SER A 259 0.75 16.22 -16.45
CA SER A 259 -0.21 17.01 -17.24
C SER A 259 -1.66 16.51 -17.13
N GLN A 260 -1.86 15.27 -16.67
CA GLN A 260 -3.15 14.61 -16.48
C GLN A 260 -3.50 14.43 -14.99
N LEU A 261 -2.88 15.24 -14.11
CA LEU A 261 -3.14 15.16 -12.67
C LEU A 261 -4.62 15.42 -12.34
N LYS A 262 -5.31 16.26 -13.12
CA LYS A 262 -6.71 16.58 -12.91
C LYS A 262 -7.59 15.35 -13.11
N GLU A 263 -7.32 14.59 -14.16
CA GLU A 263 -8.00 13.34 -14.50
C GLU A 263 -7.80 12.30 -13.40
N LEU A 264 -6.59 12.17 -12.85
CA LEU A 264 -6.31 11.31 -11.70
C LEU A 264 -7.12 11.72 -10.46
N CYS A 265 -7.21 13.02 -10.17
CA CYS A 265 -7.97 13.53 -9.02
C CYS A 265 -9.48 13.27 -9.16
N LEU A 266 -10.02 13.52 -10.36
CA LEU A 266 -11.44 13.27 -10.66
C LEU A 266 -11.75 11.76 -10.63
N TRP A 267 -10.85 10.94 -11.19
CA TRP A 267 -10.96 9.50 -11.14
C TRP A 267 -10.98 8.98 -9.70
N TYR A 268 -10.10 9.49 -8.82
CA TYR A 268 -10.06 9.07 -7.42
C TYR A 268 -11.34 9.44 -6.67
N ASP A 269 -11.85 10.67 -6.86
CA ASP A 269 -13.13 11.09 -6.27
C ASP A 269 -14.31 10.22 -6.76
N ASP A 270 -14.34 9.87 -8.04
CA ASP A 270 -15.35 8.96 -8.59
C ASP A 270 -15.19 7.51 -8.12
N MET A 271 -13.95 7.07 -7.87
CA MET A 271 -13.65 5.78 -7.25
C MET A 271 -14.20 5.73 -5.81
N CYS A 272 -13.94 6.76 -4.99
CA CYS A 272 -14.47 6.85 -3.63
C CYS A 272 -16.00 6.76 -3.61
N TRP A 273 -16.68 7.44 -4.54
CA TRP A 273 -18.13 7.33 -4.65
C TRP A 273 -18.58 5.94 -5.08
N ARG A 274 -17.95 5.38 -6.11
CA ARG A 274 -18.35 4.09 -6.70
C ARG A 274 -18.22 2.93 -5.71
N PHE A 275 -17.16 2.91 -4.92
CA PHE A 275 -16.85 1.77 -4.06
C PHE A 275 -17.18 2.00 -2.59
N TYR A 276 -17.28 3.26 -2.14
CA TYR A 276 -17.46 3.62 -0.74
C TYR A 276 -18.65 4.54 -0.48
N GLU A 277 -19.40 4.91 -1.52
CA GLU A 277 -20.53 5.88 -1.43
C GLU A 277 -20.11 7.20 -0.76
N SER A 278 -18.83 7.55 -0.90
CA SER A 278 -18.19 8.67 -0.21
C SER A 278 -17.86 9.80 -1.20
N ARG A 279 -18.13 11.03 -0.77
CA ARG A 279 -17.72 12.28 -1.43
C ARG A 279 -17.07 13.19 -0.39
N PRO A 280 -15.77 13.03 -0.13
CA PRO A 280 -15.11 13.73 0.96
C PRO A 280 -15.25 15.25 0.85
N CYS A 281 -15.75 15.89 1.90
CA CYS A 281 -15.80 17.35 2.04
C CYS A 281 -14.70 17.90 2.96
N CYS A 282 -13.85 17.01 3.45
CA CYS A 282 -12.68 17.29 4.27
C CYS A 282 -11.59 16.29 3.88
N TYR A 283 -10.36 16.75 3.66
CA TYR A 283 -9.21 15.87 3.41
C TYR A 283 -7.89 16.54 3.78
N GLU A 284 -6.87 15.75 4.06
CA GLU A 284 -5.51 16.21 4.36
C GLU A 284 -4.55 15.79 3.26
N LEU A 285 -3.63 16.70 2.95
CA LEU A 285 -2.47 16.42 2.12
C LEU A 285 -1.22 16.65 2.95
N SER A 286 -0.44 15.59 3.13
CA SER A 286 0.83 15.62 3.85
C SER A 286 1.96 15.20 2.93
N TYR A 287 2.89 16.12 2.73
CA TYR A 287 3.97 16.04 1.75
C TYR A 287 5.24 15.55 2.45
N LEU A 288 5.74 14.42 2.00
CA LEU A 288 6.85 13.69 2.58
C LEU A 288 7.99 13.54 1.56
N TYR A 289 9.22 13.56 2.07
CA TYR A 289 10.40 13.23 1.29
C TYR A 289 11.45 12.56 2.16
N PHE A 290 12.42 11.90 1.52
CA PHE A 290 13.56 11.32 2.21
C PHE A 290 14.78 12.21 2.02
N GLN A 291 15.31 12.72 3.13
CA GLN A 291 16.46 13.60 3.13
C GLN A 291 17.75 12.81 2.87
N SER A 292 18.56 13.27 1.92
CA SER A 292 19.88 12.69 1.68
C SER A 292 20.86 13.15 2.76
N PRO A 293 21.65 12.22 3.35
CA PRO A 293 22.74 12.59 4.26
C PRO A 293 23.78 13.53 3.63
N ALA A 294 23.94 13.47 2.29
CA ALA A 294 24.89 14.30 1.55
C ALA A 294 24.42 15.75 1.35
N PHE A 295 23.13 16.02 1.55
CA PHE A 295 22.52 17.33 1.42
C PHE A 295 21.71 17.65 2.68
N PRO A 296 22.39 17.88 3.82
CA PRO A 296 21.73 18.36 5.03
C PRO A 296 21.05 19.70 4.69
N SER A 297 19.77 19.78 5.00
CA SER A 297 18.90 20.89 4.61
C SER A 297 19.47 22.21 5.13
N PHE A 298 19.72 23.16 4.23
CA PHE A 298 19.91 24.56 4.60
C PHE A 298 18.59 25.08 5.16
N ASN A 299 18.54 25.32 6.46
CA ASN A 299 17.45 26.04 7.15
C ASN A 299 16.04 25.75 6.58
N VAL A 300 15.61 24.49 6.65
CA VAL A 300 14.18 24.26 6.90
C VAL A 300 13.99 24.80 8.30
N ARG A 301 13.71 26.11 8.40
CA ARG A 301 13.14 26.70 9.62
C ARG A 301 12.12 25.68 10.05
N ARG A 302 12.22 25.19 11.30
CA ARG A 302 11.14 24.46 11.97
C ARG A 302 9.87 25.26 11.69
N LEU A 303 9.18 24.94 10.60
CA LEU A 303 7.90 25.51 10.28
C LEU A 303 7.08 24.93 11.40
N HIS A 304 6.64 25.84 12.26
CA HIS A 304 5.85 25.52 13.42
C HIS A 304 4.91 24.41 13.03
N TYR A 305 5.07 23.26 13.69
CA TYR A 305 4.07 22.22 13.73
C TYR A 305 2.79 22.92 14.20
N ARG A 306 2.02 23.46 13.26
CA ARG A 306 0.59 23.65 13.41
C ARG A 306 0.05 22.25 13.19
N GLY A 307 0.35 21.36 14.15
CA GLY A 307 -0.33 20.10 14.27
C GLY A 307 -1.79 20.47 14.26
N ALA A 308 -2.45 20.17 13.15
CA ALA A 308 -3.87 20.25 13.08
C ALA A 308 -4.33 19.12 14.01
N ASN A 309 -4.58 19.46 15.28
CA ASN A 309 -5.32 18.64 16.23
C ASN A 309 -6.78 18.44 15.77
N SER A 310 -7.09 18.69 14.49
CA SER A 310 -8.36 18.36 13.86
C SER A 310 -8.35 16.87 13.57
N ARG A 311 -8.85 16.12 14.54
CA ARG A 311 -9.30 14.75 14.33
C ARG A 311 -10.46 14.77 13.32
N TRP A 312 -10.38 13.85 12.36
CA TRP A 312 -11.44 13.48 11.41
C TRP A 312 -12.62 12.84 12.13
#